data_AF-A0A0C5J8H3-F1
#
_entry.id   AF-A0A0C5J8H3-F1
#
_cell.length_a   1.000
_cell.length_b   1.000
_cell.length_c   1.000
_cell.angle_alpha   90.00
_cell.angle_beta   90.00
_cell.angle_gamma   90.00
#
_symmetry.space_group_name_H-M   'P 1'
#
loop_
_entity.id
_entity.type
_entity.pdbx_description
1 polymer ?
#
loop_
_entity_poly.entity_id
_entity_poly.type
_entity_poly.pdbx_seq_one_letter_code
_entity_poly.pdbx_strand_id
1 'polypeptide(L)' 'MNQLPETGFLRLPQIIGDAKRGIVPIIPVKKSCWWDGVKSGRFPKPVKLGARVTAWRVEDIRALIASA' A
#
# COMPACT_ATOMS: atom_id res chain seq x y z
N MET A 1 9.87 -2.90 14.91
CA MET A 1 9.58 -3.80 13.78
C MET A 1 8.07 -3.81 13.57
N ASN A 2 7.57 -3.21 12.50
CA ASN A 2 6.13 -3.15 12.23
C ASN A 2 5.74 -4.44 11.46
N GLN A 3 5.45 -5.51 12.19
CA GLN A 3 4.99 -6.76 11.59
C GLN A 3 3.70 -6.51 10.82
N LEU A 4 3.75 -6.74 9.51
CA LEU A 4 2.57 -6.77 8.66
C LEU A 4 1.69 -7.95 9.10
N PRO A 5 0.44 -7.75 9.54
CA PRO A 5 -0.46 -8.85 9.91
C PRO A 5 -0.64 -9.81 8.72
N GLU A 6 -0.80 -11.11 8.99
CA GLU A 6 -0.81 -12.17 7.97
C GLU A 6 -1.89 -11.99 6.90
N THR A 7 -3.03 -11.40 7.29
CA THR A 7 -4.12 -11.04 6.37
C THR A 7 -4.70 -9.69 6.78
N GLY A 8 -5.11 -8.88 5.81
CA GLY A 8 -5.77 -7.61 6.10
C GLY A 8 -5.72 -6.61 4.95
N PHE A 9 -6.15 -5.38 5.25
CA PHE A 9 -6.21 -4.28 4.30
C PHE A 9 -5.40 -3.09 4.81
N LEU A 10 -4.49 -2.60 3.97
CA LEU A 10 -3.68 -1.40 4.20
C LEU A 10 -4.24 -0.23 3.44
N ARG A 11 -4.19 0.95 4.06
CA ARG A 11 -4.48 2.21 3.38
C ARG A 11 -3.23 2.80 2.78
N LEU A 12 -3.41 3.70 1.81
CA LEU A 12 -2.31 4.41 1.15
C LEU A 12 -1.26 4.96 2.13
N PRO A 13 -1.60 5.70 3.21
CA PRO A 13 -0.59 6.27 4.13
C PRO A 13 0.23 5.21 4.88
N GLN A 14 -0.29 3.99 5.03
CA GLN A 14 0.45 2.87 5.64
C GLN A 14 1.44 2.25 4.67
N ILE A 15 1.19 2.36 3.36
CA ILE A 15 2.04 1.81 2.32
C ILE A 15 3.19 2.78 2.01
N ILE A 16 2.84 4.02 1.64
CA ILE A 16 3.80 5.06 1.24
C ILE A 16 4.42 5.82 2.41
N GLY A 17 3.97 5.54 3.63
CA GLY A 17 4.34 6.27 4.83
C GLY A 17 3.67 7.64 4.92
N ASP A 18 3.61 8.15 6.14
CA ASP A 18 3.13 9.50 6.42
C ASP A 18 3.97 10.08 7.55
N ALA A 19 4.93 10.92 7.18
CA ALA A 19 5.86 11.53 8.12
C ALA A 19 5.14 12.43 9.14
N LYS A 20 3.99 13.03 8.77
CA LYS A 20 3.21 13.88 9.70
C LYS A 20 2.53 13.06 10.79
N ARG A 21 2.20 11.80 10.50
CA ARG A 21 1.57 10.85 11.44
C ARG A 21 2.57 9.88 12.08
N GLY A 22 3.87 10.02 11.79
CA GLY A 22 4.90 9.10 12.28
C GLY A 22 4.81 7.69 11.69
N ILE A 23 4.14 7.53 10.53
CA ILE A 23 3.96 6.24 9.89
C ILE A 23 5.15 5.97 8.98
N VAL A 24 5.89 4.90 9.28
CA VAL A 24 7.04 4.47 8.49
C VAL A 24 6.57 3.91 7.14
N PRO A 25 7.16 4.36 6.02
CA PRO A 25 6.83 3.80 4.70
C PRO A 25 7.29 2.36 4.58
N ILE A 26 6.43 1.50 4.04
CA ILE A 26 6.81 0.14 3.61
C ILE A 26 7.50 0.25 2.25
N ILE A 27 6.91 1.02 1.35
CA ILE A 27 7.42 1.27 0.00
C ILE A 27 7.65 2.78 -0.10
N PRO A 28 8.91 3.26 -0.09
CA PRO A 28 9.23 4.68 -0.02
C PRO A 28 9.04 5.39 -1.36
N VAL A 29 7.81 5.41 -1.87
CA VAL A 29 7.40 6.13 -3.08
C VAL A 29 6.39 7.22 -2.74
N LYS A 30 6.32 8.26 -3.57
CA LYS A 30 5.32 9.31 -3.40
C LYS A 30 3.94 8.81 -3.82
N LYS A 31 2.88 9.43 -3.27
CA LYS A 31 1.47 9.16 -3.62
C LYS A 31 1.21 9.11 -5.13
N SER A 32 1.74 10.06 -5.89
CA SER A 32 1.58 10.12 -7.35
C SER A 32 2.16 8.88 -8.02
N CYS A 33 3.42 8.55 -7.73
CA CYS A 33 4.09 7.35 -8.24
C CYS A 33 3.31 6.07 -7.92
N TRP A 34 2.75 5.97 -6.71
CA TRP A 34 1.89 4.84 -6.34
C TRP A 34 0.65 4.74 -7.25
N TRP A 35 -0.08 5.85 -7.47
CA TRP A 35 -1.26 5.82 -8.35
C TRP A 35 -0.91 5.55 -9.81
N ASP A 36 0.20 6.11 -10.31
CA ASP A 36 0.69 5.83 -11.67
C ASP A 36 1.08 4.35 -11.83
N GLY A 37 1.77 3.78 -10.85
CA GLY A 37 2.12 2.36 -10.88
C GLY A 37 0.91 1.43 -10.74
N VAL A 38 -0.13 1.84 -10.00
CA VAL A 38 -1.42 1.12 -9.98
C VAL A 38 -2.09 1.18 -11.36
N LYS A 39 -2.05 2.35 -12.03
CA LYS A 39 -2.63 2.53 -13.37
C LYS A 39 -1.86 1.75 -14.44
N SER A 40 -0.53 1.67 -14.34
CA SER A 40 0.32 0.92 -15.26
C SER A 40 0.35 -0.59 -14.98
N GLY A 41 -0.24 -1.04 -13.87
CA GLY A 41 -0.28 -2.45 -13.47
C GLY A 41 0.99 -2.94 -12.76
N ARG A 42 1.92 -2.04 -12.41
CA ARG A 42 3.13 -2.35 -11.64
C ARG A 42 2.85 -2.54 -10.14
N PHE A 43 1.82 -1.86 -9.62
CA PHE A 43 1.39 -1.99 -8.23
C PHE A 43 0.04 -2.69 -8.13
N PRO A 44 -0.26 -3.31 -6.97
CA PRO A 44 -1.48 -4.09 -6.81
C PRO A 44 -2.73 -3.23 -6.92
N LYS A 45 -3.80 -3.84 -7.42
CA LYS A 45 -5.07 -3.15 -7.65
C LYS A 45 -5.71 -2.75 -6.31
N PRO A 46 -6.22 -1.53 -6.18
CA PRO A 46 -6.97 -1.11 -5.00
C PRO A 46 -8.28 -1.86 -4.88
N VAL A 47 -8.60 -2.29 -3.66
CA VAL A 47 -9.90 -2.84 -3.26
C VAL A 47 -10.72 -1.73 -2.61
N LYS A 48 -11.96 -1.54 -3.06
CA LYS A 48 -12.91 -0.64 -2.40
C LYS A 48 -13.59 -1.37 -1.25
N LEU A 49 -13.30 -0.95 -0.01
CA LEU A 49 -13.97 -1.46 1.20
C LEU A 49 -15.29 -0.71 1.46
N GLY A 50 -15.51 0.43 0.84
CA GLY A 50 -16.74 1.21 0.95
C GLY A 50 -16.74 2.43 0.03
N ALA A 51 -17.77 3.26 0.12
CA ALA A 51 -18.00 4.38 -0.81
C ALA A 51 -16.82 5.37 -0.92
N ARG A 52 -16.05 5.55 0.17
CA ARG A 52 -14.88 6.47 0.23
C ARG A 52 -13.61 5.80 0.73
N VAL A 53 -13.57 4.47 0.79
CA VAL A 53 -12.45 3.73 1.38
C VAL A 53 -11.80 2.84 0.34
N THR A 54 -10.60 3.23 -0.04
CA THR A 54 -9.71 2.45 -0.89
C THR A 54 -8.60 1.85 -0.04
N ALA A 55 -8.40 0.55 -0.17
CA ALA A 55 -7.35 -0.17 0.54
C ALA A 55 -6.70 -1.22 -0.37
N TRP A 56 -5.57 -1.77 0.07
CA TRP A 56 -4.82 -2.80 -0.63
C TRP A 56 -4.68 -4.01 0.28
N ARG A 57 -4.71 -5.22 -0.26
CA ARG A 57 -4.48 -6.42 0.55
C ARG A 57 -3.02 -6.48 0.95
N VAL A 58 -2.77 -6.89 2.18
CA VAL A 58 -1.40 -7.10 2.69
C VAL A 58 -0.67 -8.16 1.85
N GLU A 59 -1.38 -9.20 1.43
CA GLU A 59 -0.85 -10.30 0.62
C GLU A 59 -0.26 -9.80 -0.71
N ASP A 60 -1.00 -8.96 -1.42
CA ASP A 60 -0.56 -8.37 -2.68
C ASP A 60 0.68 -7.47 -2.50
N ILE A 61 0.75 -6.71 -1.40
CA ILE A 61 1.90 -5.87 -1.06
C ILE A 61 3.12 -6.74 -0.70
N ARG A 62 2.92 -7.82 0.05
CA ARG A 62 3.98 -8.79 0.37
C ARG A 62 4.49 -9.48 -0.89
N ALA A 63 3.61 -9.88 -1.80
CA ALA A 63 3.98 -10.48 -3.09
C ALA A 63 4.79 -9.49 -3.94
N LEU A 64 4.42 -8.21 -3.94
CA LEU A 64 5.18 -7.16 -4.61
C LEU A 64 6.58 -6.99 -4.01
N ILE A 65 6.72 -7.02 -2.68
CA ILE A 65 8.03 -6.94 -2.01
C ILE A 65 8.87 -8.18 -2.30
N ALA A 66 8.28 -9.38 -2.31
CA ALA A 66 8.97 -10.62 -2.58
C ALA A 66 9.38 -10.77 -4.06
N SER A 67 8.65 -10.11 -4.97
CA SER A 67 8.93 -10.11 -6.40
C SER A 67 9.92 -9.00 -6.83
N ALA A 68 10.34 -8.12 -5.92
CA ALA A 68 11.28 -7.03 -6.18
C ALA A 68 12.71 -7.43 -5.76
#